data_AF-R5KC51-F1
#
_entry.id   AF-R5KC51-F1
#
_cell.length_a   1.000
_cell.length_b   1.000
_cell.length_c   1.000
_cell.angle_alpha   90.00
_cell.angle_beta   90.00
_cell.angle_gamma   90.00
#
_symmetry.space_group_name_H-M   'P 1'
#
loop_
_entity.id
_entity.type
_entity.pdbx_description
1 polymer ?
#
loop_
_entity_poly.entity_id
_entity_poly.type
_entity_poly.pdbx_seq_one_letter_code
_entity_poly.pdbx_strand_id
1 'polypeptide(L)'
;MNKNILYFLAGMLLAFIISLSLTASQNMHKNNLPDIEQVAYAYSELDRTLYIKADNAFKQKNYTSALDDMKTRDTIRKAIHHKNKRYQEKQDEAVVCLTKLVNLNEEISKNPNDYKLYYERANLQNKPKISMFENEYSFCSDFQSAMTDYEKVIELDYKNPELQKKLASLYLNDKQYENAIKNFKEITENDASGYFGLALSYDGLKNPQETIKNIDLFLENMQNCKPEPCKYDKWSMKQLYNMRAKANFKLHRYSEWIKDIKKSKL
;
A
#
# COMPACT_ATOMS: atom_id res chain seq x y z
N MET A 1 -24.19 -32.35 27.76
CA MET A 1 -25.11 -31.28 27.30
C MET A 1 -24.64 -30.48 26.07
N ASN A 2 -23.37 -30.51 25.65
CA ASN A 2 -22.87 -29.62 24.57
C ASN A 2 -23.10 -30.06 23.10
N LYS A 3 -23.28 -31.36 22.81
CA LYS A 3 -23.43 -31.80 21.40
C LYS A 3 -24.78 -31.40 20.78
N ASN A 4 -25.86 -31.43 21.56
CA ASN A 4 -27.20 -31.10 21.06
C ASN A 4 -27.37 -29.61 20.72
N ILE A 5 -26.69 -28.73 21.45
CA ILE A 5 -26.66 -27.29 21.17
C ILE A 5 -25.91 -27.03 19.86
N LEU A 6 -24.83 -27.76 19.59
CA LEU A 6 -24.04 -27.65 18.36
C LEU A 6 -24.86 -28.06 17.11
N TYR A 7 -25.61 -29.17 17.19
CA TYR A 7 -26.49 -29.60 16.10
C TYR A 7 -27.66 -28.63 15.87
N PHE A 8 -28.19 -28.04 16.95
CA PHE A 8 -29.25 -27.04 16.86
C PHE A 8 -28.76 -25.74 16.18
N LEU A 9 -27.56 -25.26 16.58
CA LEU A 9 -26.93 -24.09 15.95
C LEU A 9 -26.56 -24.36 14.48
N ALA A 10 -26.06 -25.55 14.15
CA ALA A 10 -25.79 -25.96 12.77
C ALA A 10 -27.08 -26.03 11.92
N GLY A 11 -28.18 -26.51 12.50
CA GLY A 11 -29.49 -26.53 11.86
C GLY A 11 -30.03 -25.12 11.58
N MET A 12 -29.86 -24.17 12.51
CA MET A 12 -30.24 -22.78 12.28
C MET A 12 -29.39 -22.10 11.20
N LEU A 13 -28.10 -22.41 11.12
CA LEU A 13 -27.18 -21.87 10.12
C LEU A 13 -27.51 -22.40 8.71
N LEU A 14 -27.86 -23.69 8.60
CA LEU A 14 -28.37 -24.29 7.37
C LEU A 14 -29.72 -23.67 6.95
N ALA A 15 -30.65 -23.48 7.89
CA ALA A 15 -31.93 -22.85 7.61
C ALA A 15 -31.78 -21.38 7.18
N PHE A 16 -30.80 -20.66 7.74
CA PHE A 16 -30.47 -19.28 7.37
C PHE A 16 -29.81 -19.18 6.00
N ILE A 17 -28.92 -20.11 5.64
CA ILE A 17 -28.34 -20.21 4.30
C ILE A 17 -29.44 -20.55 3.28
N ILE A 18 -30.37 -21.45 3.62
CA ILE A 18 -31.50 -21.81 2.76
C ILE A 18 -32.43 -20.60 2.56
N SER A 19 -32.75 -19.83 3.61
CA SER A 19 -33.62 -18.65 3.48
C SER A 19 -32.97 -17.49 2.72
N LEU A 20 -31.66 -17.29 2.86
CA LEU A 20 -30.86 -16.38 2.02
C LEU A 20 -30.83 -16.85 0.57
N SER A 21 -30.70 -18.15 0.32
CA SER A 21 -30.77 -18.71 -1.04
C SER A 21 -32.16 -18.57 -1.67
N LEU A 22 -33.22 -18.62 -0.86
CA LEU A 22 -34.61 -18.49 -1.31
C LEU A 22 -34.99 -17.05 -1.63
N THR A 23 -34.54 -16.09 -0.81
CA THR A 23 -34.73 -14.65 -1.07
C THR A 23 -33.86 -14.16 -2.23
N ALA A 24 -32.65 -14.71 -2.37
CA ALA A 24 -31.84 -14.53 -3.58
C ALA A 24 -32.53 -15.15 -4.81
N SER A 25 -33.06 -16.37 -4.72
CA SER A 25 -33.82 -17.04 -5.78
C SER A 25 -35.07 -16.25 -6.21
N GLN A 26 -35.84 -15.72 -5.27
CA GLN A 26 -37.03 -14.91 -5.56
C GLN A 26 -36.69 -13.55 -6.20
N ASN A 27 -35.57 -12.93 -5.82
CA ASN A 27 -35.06 -11.72 -6.50
C ASN A 27 -34.41 -12.04 -7.87
N MET A 28 -33.87 -13.25 -8.07
CA MET A 28 -33.24 -13.69 -9.31
C MET A 28 -34.25 -14.09 -10.41
N HIS A 29 -35.44 -14.59 -10.06
CA HIS A 29 -36.50 -14.88 -11.03
C HIS A 29 -37.06 -13.66 -11.78
N LYS A 30 -36.71 -12.43 -11.38
CA LYS A 30 -37.18 -11.20 -12.04
C LYS A 30 -36.50 -10.94 -13.39
N ASN A 31 -35.36 -11.60 -13.68
CA ASN A 31 -34.61 -11.47 -14.93
C ASN A 31 -34.36 -12.87 -15.53
N ASN A 32 -34.94 -13.18 -16.69
CA ASN A 32 -34.81 -14.47 -17.41
C ASN A 32 -33.36 -14.74 -17.92
N LEU A 33 -32.42 -15.05 -17.03
CA LEU A 33 -31.04 -15.43 -17.38
C LEU A 33 -30.90 -16.97 -17.46
N PRO A 34 -30.26 -17.57 -18.48
CA PRO A 34 -29.98 -19.01 -18.55
C PRO A 34 -29.11 -19.51 -17.37
N ASP A 35 -29.21 -20.80 -17.04
CA ASP A 35 -28.59 -21.43 -15.85
C ASP A 35 -27.08 -21.15 -15.70
N ILE A 36 -26.33 -21.07 -16.81
CA ILE A 36 -24.89 -20.79 -16.78
C ILE A 36 -24.56 -19.36 -16.37
N GLU A 37 -25.41 -18.40 -16.71
CA GLU A 37 -25.26 -16.99 -16.31
C GLU A 37 -25.59 -16.81 -14.83
N GLN A 38 -26.57 -17.57 -14.31
CA GLN A 38 -26.89 -17.58 -12.88
C GLN A 38 -25.73 -18.13 -12.03
N VAL A 39 -25.08 -19.20 -12.48
CA VAL A 39 -23.91 -19.78 -11.81
C VAL A 39 -22.72 -18.82 -11.86
N ALA A 40 -22.47 -18.17 -13.00
CA ALA A 40 -21.41 -17.17 -13.13
C ALA A 40 -21.64 -15.96 -12.22
N TYR A 41 -22.89 -15.48 -12.13
CA TYR A 41 -23.28 -14.40 -11.23
C TYR A 41 -23.08 -14.76 -9.76
N ALA A 42 -23.58 -15.93 -9.33
CA ALA A 42 -23.45 -16.39 -7.96
C ALA A 42 -21.97 -16.52 -7.53
N TYR A 43 -21.11 -17.00 -8.43
CA TYR A 43 -19.67 -17.02 -8.21
C TYR A 43 -19.06 -15.62 -8.07
N SER A 44 -19.40 -14.70 -8.98
CA SER A 44 -18.90 -13.32 -8.94
C SER A 44 -19.26 -12.64 -7.62
N GLU A 45 -20.50 -12.82 -7.17
CA GLU A 45 -20.96 -12.28 -5.88
C GLU A 45 -20.25 -12.92 -4.70
N LEU A 46 -20.01 -14.24 -4.71
CA LEU A 46 -19.26 -14.93 -3.66
C LEU A 46 -17.80 -14.47 -3.60
N ASP A 47 -17.13 -14.34 -4.75
CA ASP A 47 -15.76 -13.84 -4.85
C ASP A 47 -15.62 -12.43 -4.27
N ARG A 48 -16.54 -11.54 -4.66
CA ARG A 48 -16.60 -10.17 -4.16
C ARG A 48 -16.88 -10.13 -2.66
N THR A 49 -17.80 -10.95 -2.18
CA THR A 49 -18.16 -11.01 -0.76
C THR A 49 -16.98 -11.44 0.10
N LEU A 50 -16.26 -12.49 -0.30
CA LEU A 50 -15.07 -12.96 0.41
C LEU A 50 -13.97 -11.89 0.46
N TYR A 51 -13.76 -11.17 -0.66
CA TYR A 51 -12.80 -10.07 -0.70
C TYR A 51 -13.19 -8.93 0.26
N ILE A 52 -14.47 -8.53 0.28
CA ILE A 52 -14.95 -7.47 1.19
C ILE A 52 -14.81 -7.88 2.65
N LYS A 53 -15.16 -9.12 3.00
CA LYS A 53 -14.97 -9.64 4.35
C LYS A 53 -13.50 -9.62 4.77
N ALA A 54 -12.61 -10.08 3.89
CA ALA A 54 -11.18 -10.06 4.14
C ALA A 54 -10.64 -8.63 4.32
N ASP A 55 -11.05 -7.68 3.46
CA ASP A 55 -10.61 -6.27 3.55
C ASP A 55 -11.11 -5.61 4.85
N ASN A 56 -12.33 -5.94 5.29
CA ASN A 56 -12.87 -5.47 6.57
C ASN A 56 -12.11 -6.08 7.76
N ALA A 57 -11.84 -7.39 7.74
CA ALA A 57 -11.05 -8.06 8.76
C ALA A 57 -9.62 -7.49 8.83
N PHE A 58 -9.01 -7.21 7.68
CA PHE A 58 -7.69 -6.59 7.59
C PHE A 58 -7.66 -5.19 8.22
N LYS A 59 -8.65 -4.33 7.91
CA LYS A 59 -8.79 -3.00 8.54
C LYS A 59 -8.95 -3.08 10.06
N GLN A 60 -9.58 -4.14 10.56
CA GLN A 60 -9.74 -4.44 11.99
C GLN A 60 -8.50 -5.11 12.60
N LYS A 61 -7.38 -5.23 11.85
CA LYS A 61 -6.15 -5.91 12.24
C LYS A 61 -6.31 -7.41 12.55
N ASN A 62 -7.44 -8.00 12.14
CA ASN A 62 -7.69 -9.44 12.25
C ASN A 62 -7.17 -10.17 11.00
N TYR A 63 -5.84 -10.25 10.91
CA TYR A 63 -5.16 -10.76 9.72
C TYR A 63 -5.35 -12.26 9.48
N THR A 64 -5.58 -13.04 10.54
CA THR A 64 -5.89 -14.48 10.44
C THR A 64 -7.25 -14.70 9.77
N SER A 65 -8.28 -13.98 10.23
CA SER A 65 -9.61 -14.02 9.59
C SER A 65 -9.56 -13.55 8.13
N ALA A 66 -8.82 -12.46 7.85
CA ALA A 66 -8.60 -12.00 6.49
C ALA A 66 -7.92 -13.06 5.60
N LEU A 67 -6.92 -13.76 6.15
CA LEU A 67 -6.20 -14.83 5.46
C LEU A 67 -7.13 -16.01 5.15
N ASP A 68 -8.00 -16.40 6.08
CA ASP A 68 -8.92 -17.52 5.91
C ASP A 68 -9.97 -17.24 4.82
N ASP A 69 -10.54 -16.03 4.81
CA ASP A 69 -11.45 -15.59 3.74
C ASP A 69 -10.75 -15.57 2.37
N MET A 70 -9.50 -15.08 2.31
CA MET A 70 -8.72 -15.04 1.08
C MET A 70 -8.29 -16.43 0.58
N LYS A 71 -7.95 -17.36 1.48
CA LYS A 71 -7.66 -18.77 1.13
C LYS A 71 -8.90 -19.47 0.60
N THR A 72 -10.06 -19.21 1.21
CA THR A 72 -11.34 -19.72 0.73
C THR A 72 -11.62 -19.24 -0.69
N ARG A 73 -11.42 -17.94 -0.93
CA ARG A 73 -11.55 -17.34 -2.26
C ARG A 73 -10.60 -17.94 -3.29
N ASP A 74 -9.32 -18.09 -2.97
CA ASP A 74 -8.32 -18.72 -3.84
C ASP A 74 -8.68 -20.17 -4.18
N THR A 75 -9.17 -20.94 -3.20
CA THR A 75 -9.62 -22.32 -3.40
C THR A 75 -10.78 -22.41 -4.37
N ILE A 76 -11.80 -21.54 -4.23
CA ILE A 76 -12.96 -21.49 -5.13
C ILE A 76 -12.53 -21.12 -6.56
N ARG A 77 -11.67 -20.10 -6.70
CA ARG A 77 -11.11 -19.68 -8.00
C ARG A 77 -10.39 -20.82 -8.70
N LYS A 78 -9.56 -21.57 -7.96
CA LYS A 78 -8.84 -22.72 -8.50
C LYS A 78 -9.79 -23.84 -8.91
N ALA A 79 -10.84 -24.12 -8.14
CA ALA A 79 -11.83 -25.13 -8.52
C ALA A 79 -12.55 -24.78 -9.83
N ILE A 80 -12.95 -23.52 -10.01
CA ILE A 80 -13.64 -23.03 -11.22
C ILE A 80 -12.69 -23.03 -12.42
N HIS A 81 -11.47 -22.53 -12.23
CA HIS A 81 -10.44 -22.47 -13.27
C HIS A 81 -9.54 -23.73 -13.31
N HIS A 82 -10.05 -24.90 -12.93
CA HIS A 82 -9.25 -26.14 -12.83
C HIS A 82 -8.54 -26.53 -14.15
N LYS A 83 -9.14 -26.21 -15.31
CA LYS A 83 -8.52 -26.44 -16.63
C LYS A 83 -7.51 -25.36 -17.04
N ASN A 84 -7.45 -24.23 -16.32
CA ASN A 84 -6.56 -23.13 -16.65
C ASN A 84 -5.28 -23.23 -15.83
N LYS A 85 -4.24 -23.80 -16.46
CA LYS A 85 -2.92 -24.03 -15.86
C LYS A 85 -2.33 -22.78 -15.20
N ARG A 86 -2.49 -21.61 -15.83
CA ARG A 86 -2.00 -20.32 -15.30
C ARG A 86 -2.62 -19.97 -13.94
N TYR A 87 -3.90 -20.30 -13.72
CA TYR A 87 -4.58 -20.06 -12.45
C TYR A 87 -4.21 -21.08 -11.37
N GLN A 88 -3.84 -22.29 -11.75
CA GLN A 88 -3.42 -23.32 -10.79
C GLN A 88 -2.01 -23.06 -10.26
N GLU A 89 -1.11 -22.58 -11.12
CA GLU A 89 0.30 -22.38 -10.78
C GLU A 89 0.55 -21.07 -10.02
N LYS A 90 -0.27 -20.04 -10.24
CA LYS A 90 -0.09 -18.74 -9.57
C LYS A 90 -0.77 -18.75 -8.20
N GLN A 91 0.00 -18.45 -7.15
CA GLN A 91 -0.57 -18.17 -5.83
C GLN A 91 -1.25 -16.80 -5.80
N ASP A 92 -2.41 -16.70 -5.17
CA ASP A 92 -3.07 -15.42 -4.94
C ASP A 92 -2.16 -14.52 -4.07
N GLU A 93 -1.79 -13.37 -4.61
CA GLU A 93 -0.85 -12.44 -3.99
C GLU A 93 -1.35 -11.94 -2.61
N ALA A 94 -2.68 -11.84 -2.43
CA ALA A 94 -3.26 -11.51 -1.14
C ALA A 94 -3.03 -12.62 -0.11
N VAL A 95 -3.17 -13.90 -0.50
CA VAL A 95 -2.89 -15.05 0.37
C VAL A 95 -1.42 -15.10 0.75
N VAL A 96 -0.52 -14.88 -0.21
CA VAL A 96 0.94 -14.84 0.04
C VAL A 96 1.27 -13.74 1.03
N CYS A 97 0.75 -12.53 0.79
CA CYS A 97 1.01 -11.38 1.63
C CYS A 97 0.48 -11.56 3.06
N LEU A 98 -0.79 -11.98 3.21
CA LEU A 98 -1.41 -12.18 4.52
C LEU A 98 -0.75 -13.32 5.30
N THR A 99 -0.30 -14.38 4.62
CA THR A 99 0.45 -15.47 5.27
C THR A 99 1.75 -14.94 5.87
N LYS A 100 2.52 -14.16 5.10
CA LYS A 100 3.74 -13.52 5.60
C LYS A 100 3.46 -12.60 6.79
N LEU A 101 2.40 -11.79 6.71
CA LEU A 101 2.03 -10.86 7.78
C LEU A 101 1.65 -11.59 9.08
N VAL A 102 0.88 -12.68 9.00
CA VAL A 102 0.51 -13.51 10.16
C VAL A 102 1.76 -14.14 10.79
N ASN A 103 2.65 -14.70 9.98
CA ASN A 103 3.88 -15.31 10.48
C ASN A 103 4.80 -14.28 11.16
N LEU A 104 4.98 -13.10 10.54
CA LEU A 104 5.76 -12.01 11.13
C LEU A 104 5.19 -11.57 12.48
N ASN A 105 3.86 -11.51 12.63
CA ASN A 105 3.25 -11.17 13.92
C ASN A 105 3.55 -12.23 14.99
N GLU A 106 3.49 -13.51 14.63
CA GLU A 106 3.85 -14.59 15.53
C GLU A 106 5.33 -14.53 15.91
N GLU A 107 6.23 -14.34 14.96
CA GLU A 107 7.68 -14.24 15.21
C GLU A 107 8.03 -13.04 16.08
N ILE A 108 7.42 -11.88 15.83
CA ILE A 108 7.58 -10.67 16.67
C ILE A 108 7.09 -10.94 18.09
N SER A 109 5.99 -11.67 18.27
CA SER A 109 5.50 -12.02 19.61
C SER A 109 6.49 -12.89 20.40
N LYS A 110 7.29 -13.71 19.71
CA LYS A 110 8.33 -14.56 20.30
C LYS A 110 9.64 -13.78 20.51
N ASN A 111 9.96 -12.86 19.61
CA ASN A 111 11.23 -12.13 19.55
C ASN A 111 11.00 -10.61 19.43
N PRO A 112 10.46 -9.92 20.44
CA PRO A 112 10.03 -8.52 20.34
C PRO A 112 11.17 -7.50 20.21
N ASN A 113 12.42 -7.92 20.40
CA ASN A 113 13.60 -7.06 20.25
C ASN A 113 14.34 -7.28 18.91
N ASP A 114 13.84 -8.18 18.04
CA ASP A 114 14.43 -8.37 16.72
C ASP A 114 13.92 -7.33 15.72
N TYR A 115 14.70 -6.27 15.52
CA TYR A 115 14.37 -5.19 14.60
C TYR A 115 14.14 -5.68 13.16
N LYS A 116 14.74 -6.81 12.74
CA LYS A 116 14.61 -7.29 11.35
C LYS A 116 13.17 -7.68 11.04
N LEU A 117 12.46 -8.23 12.02
CA LEU A 117 11.07 -8.63 11.87
C LEU A 117 10.16 -7.40 11.67
N TYR A 118 10.38 -6.34 12.45
CA TYR A 118 9.68 -5.07 12.26
C TYR A 118 10.01 -4.44 10.91
N TYR A 119 11.29 -4.45 10.52
CA TYR A 119 11.72 -3.94 9.21
C TYR A 119 11.06 -4.71 8.06
N GLU A 120 10.98 -6.04 8.14
CA GLU A 120 10.33 -6.87 7.14
C GLU A 120 8.81 -6.63 7.08
N ARG A 121 8.15 -6.57 8.24
CA ARG A 121 6.70 -6.29 8.33
C ARG A 121 6.37 -4.91 7.78
N ALA A 122 7.18 -3.90 8.10
CA ALA A 122 7.05 -2.56 7.54
C ALA A 122 7.21 -2.55 6.01
N ASN A 123 8.21 -3.25 5.46
CA ASN A 123 8.40 -3.35 4.00
C ASN A 123 7.24 -4.07 3.29
N LEU A 124 6.65 -5.07 3.95
CA LEU A 124 5.49 -5.79 3.42
C LEU A 124 4.27 -4.86 3.29
N GLN A 125 4.10 -3.96 4.25
CA GLN A 125 2.96 -3.04 4.35
C GLN A 125 3.20 -1.69 3.65
N ASN A 126 4.46 -1.26 3.47
CA ASN A 126 4.85 -0.07 2.72
C ASN A 126 4.85 -0.33 1.20
N LYS A 127 3.70 -0.71 0.66
CA LYS A 127 3.47 -0.93 -0.77
C LYS A 127 2.18 -0.26 -1.17
N PRO A 128 2.11 0.42 -2.32
CA PRO A 128 0.86 1.06 -2.73
C PRO A 128 -0.26 0.04 -2.94
N LYS A 129 -1.45 0.35 -2.44
CA LYS A 129 -2.69 -0.34 -2.80
C LYS A 129 -3.21 0.23 -4.11
N ILE A 130 -2.74 -0.24 -5.25
CA ILE A 130 -3.33 0.22 -6.51
C ILE A 130 -4.65 -0.53 -6.79
N SER A 131 -5.58 0.13 -7.48
CA SER A 131 -6.88 -0.37 -7.94
C SER A 131 -6.73 -1.43 -9.04
N MET A 132 -7.68 -2.36 -9.22
CA MET A 132 -7.77 -3.50 -10.17
C MET A 132 -7.31 -3.29 -11.65
N PHE A 133 -6.79 -2.12 -12.05
CA PHE A 133 -6.29 -1.75 -13.38
C PHE A 133 -4.78 -1.36 -13.56
N GLU A 134 -3.88 -1.38 -12.55
CA GLU A 134 -2.42 -1.11 -12.67
C GLU A 134 -1.50 -2.18 -12.03
N ASN A 135 -0.41 -2.55 -12.69
CA ASN A 135 0.36 -3.79 -12.46
C ASN A 135 1.20 -3.94 -11.16
N GLU A 136 0.94 -3.21 -10.06
CA GLU A 136 1.68 -3.39 -8.80
C GLU A 136 0.76 -3.24 -7.57
N TYR A 137 0.37 -4.37 -6.96
CA TYR A 137 -0.63 -4.43 -5.90
C TYR A 137 -0.14 -5.14 -4.63
N SER A 138 -0.49 -4.61 -3.47
CA SER A 138 -0.43 -5.36 -2.21
C SER A 138 -1.74 -5.24 -1.44
N PHE A 139 -2.36 -6.38 -1.13
CA PHE A 139 -3.52 -6.44 -0.23
C PHE A 139 -3.16 -5.94 1.17
N CYS A 140 -1.92 -6.18 1.64
CA CYS A 140 -1.49 -5.79 2.97
C CYS A 140 -0.96 -4.36 3.08
N SER A 141 -1.22 -3.50 2.09
CA SER A 141 -0.84 -2.09 2.15
C SER A 141 -1.43 -1.42 3.40
N ASP A 142 -0.57 -0.97 4.30
CA ASP A 142 -0.94 -0.26 5.52
C ASP A 142 0.21 0.68 5.93
N PHE A 143 0.16 1.90 5.40
CA PHE A 143 1.23 2.88 5.60
C PHE A 143 1.39 3.29 7.06
N GLN A 144 0.31 3.35 7.83
CA GLN A 144 0.37 3.71 9.25
C GLN A 144 1.05 2.60 10.07
N SER A 145 0.70 1.33 9.84
CA SER A 145 1.43 0.23 10.49
C SER A 145 2.89 0.14 10.05
N ALA A 146 3.19 0.39 8.77
CA ALA A 146 4.57 0.43 8.29
C ALA A 146 5.38 1.55 8.96
N MET A 147 4.79 2.73 9.17
CA MET A 147 5.43 3.82 9.91
C MET A 147 5.76 3.41 11.34
N THR A 148 4.79 2.86 12.07
CA THR A 148 4.99 2.40 13.45
C THR A 148 6.11 1.36 13.55
N ASP A 149 6.17 0.42 12.61
CA ASP A 149 7.21 -0.60 12.61
C ASP A 149 8.59 -0.01 12.28
N TYR A 150 8.69 0.93 11.32
CA TYR A 150 9.95 1.62 11.07
C TYR A 150 10.40 2.46 12.26
N GLU A 151 9.49 3.15 12.96
CA GLU A 151 9.79 3.85 14.21
C GLU A 151 10.34 2.89 15.27
N LYS A 152 9.75 1.69 15.39
CA LYS A 152 10.26 0.66 16.29
C LYS A 152 11.67 0.18 15.92
N VAL A 153 11.98 0.08 14.63
CA VAL A 153 13.34 -0.25 14.17
C VAL A 153 14.36 0.82 14.59
N ILE A 154 13.98 2.10 14.53
CA ILE A 154 14.83 3.21 15.03
C ILE A 154 14.99 3.14 16.55
N GLU A 155 13.91 2.86 17.28
CA GLU A 155 13.93 2.71 18.75
C GLU A 155 14.86 1.57 19.20
N LEU A 156 14.97 0.51 18.41
CA LEU A 156 15.91 -0.59 18.62
C LEU A 156 17.36 -0.26 18.14
N ASP A 157 17.66 1.03 17.97
CA ASP A 157 18.97 1.61 17.60
C ASP A 157 19.56 1.10 16.27
N TYR A 158 18.72 0.61 15.35
CA TYR A 158 19.19 0.23 14.02
C TYR A 158 19.23 1.43 13.07
N LYS A 159 20.45 1.85 12.73
CA LYS A 159 20.68 2.96 11.79
C LYS A 159 20.85 2.42 10.37
N ASN A 160 19.84 2.67 9.54
CA ASN A 160 19.89 2.40 8.10
C ASN A 160 19.39 3.62 7.32
N PRO A 161 20.23 4.24 6.46
CA PRO A 161 19.81 5.37 5.62
C PRO A 161 18.61 5.04 4.71
N GLU A 162 18.48 3.79 4.25
CA GLU A 162 17.34 3.37 3.44
C GLU A 162 16.03 3.38 4.26
N LEU A 163 16.10 3.01 5.53
CA LEU A 163 14.97 3.08 6.46
C LEU A 163 14.53 4.54 6.66
N GLN A 164 15.47 5.44 6.92
CA GLN A 164 15.19 6.87 7.09
C GLN A 164 14.48 7.44 5.86
N LYS A 165 14.94 7.07 4.66
CA LYS A 165 14.28 7.44 3.40
C LYS A 165 12.85 6.92 3.31
N LYS A 166 12.63 5.63 3.58
CA LYS A 166 11.29 5.01 3.56
C LYS A 166 10.34 5.68 4.56
N LEU A 167 10.80 5.91 5.78
CA LEU A 167 10.02 6.58 6.82
C LEU A 167 9.74 8.05 6.47
N ALA A 168 10.72 8.78 5.93
CA ALA A 168 10.53 10.15 5.48
C ALA A 168 9.49 10.27 4.36
N SER A 169 9.51 9.34 3.39
CA SER A 169 8.49 9.28 2.33
C SER A 169 7.10 8.99 2.89
N LEU A 170 6.99 8.13 3.91
CA LEU A 170 5.71 7.87 4.57
C LEU A 170 5.19 9.10 5.32
N TYR A 171 6.04 9.79 6.08
CA TYR A 171 5.67 11.07 6.71
C TYR A 171 5.24 12.12 5.69
N LEU A 172 5.91 12.20 4.54
CA LEU A 172 5.53 13.12 3.47
C LEU A 172 4.13 12.79 2.91
N ASN A 173 3.84 11.51 2.66
CA ASN A 173 2.52 11.06 2.21
C ASN A 173 1.43 11.35 3.24
N ASP A 174 1.75 11.24 4.52
CA ASP A 174 0.87 11.57 5.65
C ASP A 174 0.85 13.07 5.99
N LYS A 175 1.52 13.91 5.18
CA LYS A 175 1.63 15.38 5.35
C LYS A 175 2.29 15.83 6.66
N GLN A 176 3.02 14.95 7.32
CA GLN A 176 3.86 15.26 8.48
C GLN A 176 5.20 15.84 8.00
N TYR A 177 5.16 17.06 7.46
CA TYR A 177 6.29 17.63 6.74
C TYR A 177 7.52 17.86 7.62
N GLU A 178 7.36 18.24 8.88
CA GLU A 178 8.46 18.45 9.83
C GLU A 178 9.20 17.13 10.13
N ASN A 179 8.45 16.04 10.33
CA ASN A 179 9.02 14.71 10.53
C ASN A 179 9.73 14.20 9.27
N ALA A 180 9.14 14.44 8.10
CA ALA A 180 9.79 14.16 6.82
C ALA A 180 11.10 14.94 6.66
N ILE A 181 11.11 16.24 7.00
CA ILE A 181 12.31 17.10 6.95
C ILE A 181 13.41 16.56 7.86
N LYS A 182 13.07 16.20 9.10
CA LYS A 182 14.04 15.64 10.05
C LYS A 182 14.73 14.40 9.47
N ASN A 183 13.95 13.47 8.91
CA ASN A 183 14.48 12.23 8.37
C ASN A 183 15.22 12.43 7.03
N PHE A 184 14.73 13.30 6.14
CA PHE A 184 15.40 13.56 4.87
C PHE A 184 16.75 14.26 5.03
N LYS A 185 16.92 15.13 6.04
CA LYS A 185 18.21 15.78 6.35
C LYS A 185 19.32 14.76 6.67
N GLU A 186 18.98 13.68 7.37
CA GLU A 186 19.95 12.64 7.75
C GLU A 186 20.50 11.88 6.52
N ILE A 187 19.78 11.86 5.39
CA ILE A 187 20.22 11.14 4.20
C ILE A 187 20.90 12.01 3.14
N THR A 188 20.80 13.35 3.23
CA THR A 188 21.31 14.25 2.17
C THR A 188 22.82 14.14 1.93
N GLU A 189 23.60 13.77 2.96
CA GLU A 189 25.06 13.61 2.84
C GLU A 189 25.46 12.43 1.94
N ASN A 190 24.58 11.44 1.81
CA ASN A 190 24.90 10.15 1.17
C ASN A 190 23.99 9.81 -0.02
N ASP A 191 22.86 10.49 -0.15
CA ASP A 191 21.85 10.27 -1.19
C ASP A 191 21.15 11.59 -1.54
N ALA A 192 21.40 12.10 -2.75
CA ALA A 192 20.83 13.36 -3.21
C ALA A 192 19.30 13.35 -3.31
N SER A 193 18.64 12.18 -3.34
CA SER A 193 17.18 12.10 -3.26
C SER A 193 16.62 12.65 -1.94
N GLY A 194 17.44 12.77 -0.89
CA GLY A 194 17.10 13.51 0.33
C GLY A 194 16.75 14.97 0.05
N TYR A 195 17.50 15.64 -0.83
CA TYR A 195 17.22 17.03 -1.21
C TYR A 195 15.88 17.15 -1.95
N PHE A 196 15.55 16.17 -2.80
CA PHE A 196 14.24 16.13 -3.45
C PHE A 196 13.10 15.97 -2.43
N GLY A 197 13.28 15.05 -1.46
CA GLY A 197 12.35 14.87 -0.34
C GLY A 197 12.17 16.16 0.47
N LEU A 198 13.26 16.84 0.83
CA LEU A 198 13.23 18.13 1.52
C LEU A 198 12.49 19.20 0.72
N ALA A 199 12.74 19.30 -0.58
CA ALA A 199 12.06 20.26 -1.44
C ALA A 199 10.54 20.07 -1.43
N LEU A 200 10.07 18.81 -1.50
CA LEU A 200 8.65 18.46 -1.40
C LEU A 200 8.07 18.80 -0.02
N SER A 201 8.79 18.47 1.06
CA SER A 201 8.34 18.79 2.42
C SER A 201 8.23 20.30 2.67
N TYR A 202 9.23 21.08 2.23
CA TYR A 202 9.21 22.54 2.36
C TYR A 202 8.15 23.20 1.48
N ASP A 203 7.85 22.65 0.29
CA ASP A 203 6.73 23.11 -0.52
C ASP A 203 5.38 22.85 0.18
N GLY A 204 5.24 21.69 0.83
CA GLY A 204 4.11 21.36 1.69
C GLY A 204 3.91 22.35 2.85
N LEU A 205 5.00 22.80 3.47
CA LEU A 205 5.01 23.88 4.46
C LEU A 205 4.89 25.29 3.87
N LYS A 206 4.79 25.41 2.55
CA LYS A 206 4.72 26.69 1.81
C LYS A 206 5.92 27.60 2.08
N ASN A 207 7.11 27.02 2.27
CA ASN A 207 8.36 27.77 2.46
C ASN A 207 9.15 27.85 1.13
N PRO A 208 8.92 28.89 0.30
CA PRO A 208 9.50 28.95 -1.04
C PRO A 208 11.03 29.07 -1.05
N GLN A 209 11.63 29.64 -0.01
CA GLN A 209 13.09 29.82 0.08
C GLN A 209 13.79 28.47 0.22
N GLU A 210 13.37 27.66 1.20
CA GLU A 210 13.93 26.33 1.40
C GLU A 210 13.53 25.36 0.29
N THR A 211 12.35 25.50 -0.33
CA THR A 211 12.00 24.73 -1.54
C THR A 211 13.01 24.96 -2.65
N ILE A 212 13.29 26.21 -3.03
CA ILE A 212 14.24 26.52 -4.12
C ILE A 212 15.63 25.98 -3.79
N LYS A 213 16.13 26.27 -2.57
CA LYS A 213 17.45 25.83 -2.12
C LYS A 213 17.64 24.32 -2.26
N ASN A 214 16.66 23.53 -1.82
CA ASN A 214 16.76 22.08 -1.89
C ASN A 214 16.57 21.53 -3.31
N ILE A 215 15.80 22.19 -4.18
CA ILE A 215 15.77 21.85 -5.61
C ILE A 215 17.12 22.10 -6.27
N ASP A 216 17.78 23.22 -5.95
CA ASP A 216 19.09 23.56 -6.51
C ASP A 216 20.15 22.55 -6.07
N LEU A 217 20.21 22.24 -4.76
CA LEU A 217 21.09 21.20 -4.22
C LEU A 217 20.83 19.83 -4.84
N PHE A 218 19.56 19.48 -5.05
CA PHE A 218 19.20 18.23 -5.72
C PHE A 218 19.73 18.19 -7.16
N LEU A 219 19.55 19.26 -7.94
CA LEU A 219 20.03 19.35 -9.32
C LEU A 219 21.56 19.30 -9.43
N GLU A 220 22.27 19.94 -8.49
CA GLU A 220 23.74 19.91 -8.42
C GLU A 220 24.29 18.53 -8.07
N ASN A 221 23.54 17.72 -7.32
CA ASN A 221 24.00 16.43 -6.79
C ASN A 221 23.32 15.21 -7.41
N MET A 222 22.60 15.34 -8.54
CA MET A 222 21.84 14.24 -9.16
C MET A 222 22.64 12.96 -9.42
N GLN A 223 23.93 13.09 -9.70
CA GLN A 223 24.85 11.97 -9.93
C GLN A 223 25.12 11.12 -8.67
N ASN A 224 24.81 11.64 -7.48
CA ASN A 224 25.10 11.05 -6.17
C ASN A 224 23.86 10.42 -5.49
N CYS A 225 22.84 10.03 -6.26
CA CYS A 225 21.71 9.29 -5.70
C CYS A 225 22.01 7.80 -5.51
N LYS A 226 21.38 7.18 -4.50
CA LYS A 226 21.49 5.72 -4.22
C LYS A 226 20.10 5.06 -4.23
N PRO A 227 19.99 3.77 -4.63
CA PRO A 227 21.04 2.81 -5.02
C PRO A 227 21.52 2.94 -6.48
N GLU A 228 20.82 3.68 -7.33
CA GLU A 228 21.25 4.08 -8.68
C GLU A 228 21.22 5.61 -8.79
N PRO A 229 21.96 6.22 -9.74
CA PRO A 229 21.78 7.63 -10.08
C PRO A 229 20.30 7.93 -10.30
N CYS A 230 19.83 9.10 -9.87
CA CYS A 230 18.42 9.43 -9.91
C CYS A 230 17.89 9.43 -11.35
N LYS A 231 17.28 8.31 -11.78
CA LYS A 231 16.59 8.18 -13.07
C LYS A 231 15.18 8.75 -12.92
N TYR A 232 15.08 10.07 -12.74
CA TYR A 232 13.78 10.72 -12.81
C TYR A 232 13.33 10.76 -14.26
N ASP A 233 12.11 10.29 -14.48
CA ASP A 233 11.49 10.46 -15.77
C ASP A 233 11.27 11.94 -16.08
N LYS A 234 11.07 12.22 -17.37
CA LYS A 234 10.82 13.56 -17.86
C LYS A 234 9.64 14.24 -17.14
N TRP A 235 8.64 13.46 -16.73
CA TRP A 235 7.48 13.94 -16.01
C TRP A 235 7.84 14.46 -14.61
N SER A 236 8.64 13.70 -13.86
CA SER A 236 9.12 14.06 -12.52
C SER A 236 9.98 15.31 -12.56
N MET A 237 10.85 15.42 -13.55
CA MET A 237 11.65 16.63 -13.79
C MET A 237 10.79 17.85 -14.09
N LYS A 238 9.73 17.68 -14.88
CA LYS A 238 8.74 18.72 -15.12
C LYS A 238 8.03 19.16 -13.85
N GLN A 239 7.65 18.23 -12.97
CA GLN A 239 7.04 18.57 -11.67
C GLN A 239 8.00 19.37 -10.79
N LEU A 240 9.27 18.97 -10.74
CA LEU A 240 10.32 19.69 -10.01
C LEU A 240 10.43 21.15 -10.49
N TYR A 241 10.56 21.38 -11.80
CA TYR A 241 10.65 22.74 -12.34
C TYR A 241 9.37 23.55 -12.14
N ASN A 242 8.19 22.92 -12.21
CA ASN A 242 6.93 23.59 -11.86
C ASN A 242 6.89 24.04 -10.39
N MET A 243 7.40 23.20 -9.48
CA MET A 243 7.50 23.53 -8.06
C MET A 243 8.46 24.70 -7.84
N ARG A 244 9.65 24.67 -8.45
CA ARG A 244 10.62 25.77 -8.37
C ARG A 244 10.07 27.06 -8.97
N ALA A 245 9.36 26.98 -10.09
CA ALA A 245 8.69 28.12 -10.71
C ALA A 245 7.67 28.76 -9.74
N LYS A 246 6.78 27.96 -9.12
CA LYS A 246 5.80 28.47 -8.14
C LYS A 246 6.49 29.18 -6.97
N ALA A 247 7.58 28.61 -6.46
CA ALA A 247 8.36 29.22 -5.39
C ALA A 247 9.03 30.54 -5.84
N ASN A 248 9.64 30.56 -7.02
CA ASN A 248 10.25 31.76 -7.60
C ASN A 248 9.23 32.89 -7.83
N PHE A 249 8.02 32.55 -8.28
CA PHE A 249 6.93 33.51 -8.43
C PHE A 249 6.52 34.14 -7.09
N LYS A 250 6.35 33.33 -6.03
CA LYS A 250 6.04 33.82 -4.67
C LYS A 250 7.11 34.76 -4.11
N LEU A 251 8.36 34.61 -4.54
CA LEU A 251 9.49 35.47 -4.14
C LEU A 251 9.75 36.63 -5.11
N HIS A 252 8.87 36.88 -6.07
CA HIS A 252 9.02 37.91 -7.11
C HIS A 252 10.30 37.77 -7.98
N ARG A 253 10.84 36.54 -8.08
CA ARG A 253 12.00 36.20 -8.92
C ARG A 253 11.54 35.84 -10.33
N TYR A 254 10.99 36.83 -11.05
CA TYR A 254 10.30 36.58 -12.33
C TYR A 254 11.22 36.07 -13.45
N SER A 255 12.48 36.48 -13.48
CA SER A 255 13.47 35.97 -14.43
C SER A 255 13.66 34.45 -14.32
N GLU A 256 13.84 33.96 -13.09
CA GLU A 256 13.99 32.53 -12.80
C GLU A 256 12.67 31.77 -13.00
N TRP A 257 11.54 32.37 -12.63
CA TRP A 257 10.21 31.82 -12.92
C TRP A 257 10.03 31.53 -14.42
N ILE A 258 10.35 32.48 -15.30
CA ILE A 258 10.24 32.29 -16.77
C ILE A 258 11.13 31.14 -17.24
N LYS A 259 12.37 31.04 -16.71
CA LYS A 259 13.30 29.96 -17.05
C LYS A 259 12.72 28.59 -16.66
N ASP A 260 12.18 28.48 -15.45
CA ASP A 260 11.61 27.23 -14.94
C ASP A 260 10.35 26.80 -15.68
N ILE A 261 9.47 27.74 -16.04
CA ILE A 261 8.28 27.45 -16.87
C ILE A 261 8.67 26.93 -18.26
N LYS A 262 9.77 27.41 -18.85
CA LYS A 262 10.26 26.87 -20.12
C LYS A 262 10.75 25.44 -19.94
N LYS A 263 11.49 25.15 -18.87
CA LYS A 263 11.99 23.81 -18.56
C LYS A 263 10.88 22.82 -18.25
N SER A 264 9.78 23.26 -17.64
CA SER A 264 8.63 22.39 -17.34
C SER A 264 7.72 22.11 -18.53
N LYS A 265 7.94 22.76 -19.68
CA LYS A 265 7.19 22.51 -20.92
C LYS A 265 7.87 21.50 -21.85
N LEU A 266 9.16 21.21 -21.63
CA LEU A 266 9.91 20.22 -22.40
C LEU A 266 9.35 18.84 -22.14
#